data_AF-A0A3P6DLH2-F1
#
_entry.id   AF-A0A3P6DLH2-F1
#
_cell.length_a   1.000
_cell.length_b   1.000
_cell.length_c   1.000
_cell.angle_alpha   90.00
_cell.angle_beta   90.00
_cell.angle_gamma   90.00
#
_symmetry.space_group_name_H-M   'P 1'
#
loop_
_entity.id
_entity.type
_entity.pdbx_description
1 polymer ?
#
loop_
_entity_poly.entity_id
_entity_poly.type
_entity_poly.pdbx_seq_one_letter_code
_entity_poly.pdbx_strand_id
1 'polypeptide(L)'
;MENLLQIQGSKLLFGGKPLKNHSIPSVYGALEPTTVYVPIEEILKDSKNYELVTKEIFGPFQIVTEYKKDQLPLEVIGNSVNGTTHAGLRGRTTGAPQNHWFGPAGDPRGAGIGTPEAIKLVWSCHREIIYDYGPVPQGWELPAST
;
A
#
# COMPACT_ATOMS: atom_id res chain seq x y z
N MET A 1 -2.96 3.41 22.74
CA MET A 1 -1.73 4.09 23.20
C MET A 1 -1.15 3.41 24.43
N GLU A 2 -1.95 3.18 25.49
CA GLU A 2 -1.49 2.44 26.68
C GLU A 2 -0.85 1.09 26.35
N ASN A 3 -1.48 0.27 25.51
CA ASN A 3 -0.91 -1.03 25.10
C ASN A 3 0.42 -0.89 24.34
N LEU A 4 0.63 0.18 23.57
CA LEU A 4 1.89 0.42 22.88
C LEU A 4 2.98 0.82 23.88
N LEU A 5 2.64 1.64 24.88
CA LEU A 5 3.55 2.09 25.93
C LEU A 5 3.92 0.98 26.94
N GLN A 6 3.23 -0.16 26.90
CA GLN A 6 3.58 -1.36 27.65
C GLN A 6 4.70 -2.17 26.97
N ILE A 7 5.00 -1.91 25.69
CA ILE A 7 6.11 -2.58 24.99
C ILE A 7 7.43 -2.06 25.55
N GLN A 8 8.36 -2.96 25.85
CA GLN A 8 9.67 -2.64 26.41
C GLN A 8 10.38 -1.58 25.56
N GLY A 9 10.85 -0.49 26.19
CA GLY A 9 11.61 0.56 25.50
C GLY A 9 10.77 1.48 24.59
N SER A 10 9.46 1.28 24.49
CA SER A 10 8.57 2.20 23.82
C SER A 10 8.44 3.53 24.58
N LYS A 11 8.16 4.61 23.86
CA LYS A 11 7.96 5.95 24.46
C LYS A 11 7.11 6.85 23.58
N LEU A 12 6.31 7.71 24.19
CA LEU A 12 5.64 8.81 23.49
C LEU A 12 6.68 9.87 23.13
N LEU A 13 6.84 10.18 21.84
CA LEU A 13 7.73 11.24 21.39
C LEU A 13 7.05 12.61 21.49
N PHE A 14 5.83 12.73 20.98
CA PHE A 14 4.99 13.92 21.08
C PHE A 14 3.50 13.60 20.85
N GLY A 15 2.63 14.55 21.20
CA GLY A 15 1.18 14.43 21.08
C GLY A 15 0.56 13.62 22.21
N GLY A 16 -0.32 12.68 21.85
CA GLY A 16 -0.99 11.78 22.81
C GLY A 16 -2.10 12.45 23.62
N LYS A 17 -2.54 13.64 23.22
CA LYS A 17 -3.57 14.41 23.90
C LYS A 17 -4.75 14.71 22.97
N PRO A 18 -5.98 14.74 23.51
CA PRO A 18 -7.12 15.27 22.79
C PRO A 18 -6.92 16.74 22.45
N LEU A 19 -7.43 17.17 21.29
CA LEU A 19 -7.53 18.58 20.96
C LEU A 19 -8.45 19.28 21.98
N LYS A 20 -8.25 20.59 22.15
CA LYS A 20 -9.04 21.43 23.05
C LYS A 20 -9.74 22.53 22.27
N ASN A 21 -10.74 23.16 22.89
CA ASN A 21 -11.45 24.33 22.34
C ASN A 21 -12.07 24.09 20.96
N HIS A 22 -12.74 22.96 20.77
CA HIS A 22 -13.46 22.62 19.54
C HIS A 22 -14.89 22.14 19.85
N SER A 23 -15.72 22.13 18.81
CA SER A 23 -17.09 21.60 18.87
C SER A 23 -17.27 20.30 18.06
N ILE A 24 -16.17 19.60 17.75
CA ILE A 24 -16.20 18.30 17.03
C ILE A 24 -17.04 17.29 17.83
N PRO A 25 -18.04 16.64 17.20
CA PRO A 25 -18.85 15.61 17.83
C PRO A 25 -18.01 14.44 18.37
N SER A 26 -18.40 13.85 19.50
CA SER A 26 -17.66 12.76 20.18
C SER A 26 -17.53 11.46 19.38
N VAL A 27 -18.36 11.29 18.34
CA VAL A 27 -18.25 10.15 17.39
C VAL A 27 -17.02 10.25 16.49
N TYR A 28 -16.41 11.44 16.38
CA TYR A 28 -15.18 11.67 15.61
C TYR A 28 -13.99 11.85 16.55
N GLY A 29 -12.86 11.24 16.19
CA GLY A 29 -11.61 11.44 16.92
C GLY A 29 -11.09 12.87 16.77
N ALA A 30 -10.64 13.48 17.87
CA ALA A 30 -10.03 14.81 17.89
C ALA A 30 -8.73 14.75 18.72
N LEU A 31 -7.63 14.43 18.06
CA LEU A 31 -6.32 14.18 18.68
C LEU A 31 -5.25 15.06 18.05
N GLU A 32 -4.29 15.50 18.87
CA GLU A 32 -3.05 16.10 18.37
C GLU A 32 -2.26 15.08 17.52
N PRO A 33 -1.46 15.53 16.53
CA PRO A 33 -0.49 14.68 15.88
C PRO A 33 0.37 13.93 16.89
N THR A 34 0.32 12.61 16.83
CA THR A 34 0.86 11.74 17.88
C THR A 34 1.89 10.80 17.29
N THR A 35 3.03 10.68 17.97
CA THR A 35 4.09 9.75 17.56
C THR A 35 4.57 8.92 18.75
N VAL A 36 4.59 7.60 18.58
CA VAL A 36 5.14 6.66 19.56
C VAL A 36 6.37 5.98 18.96
N TYR A 37 7.48 5.99 19.69
CA TYR A 37 8.65 5.20 19.37
C TYR A 37 8.49 3.77 19.89
N VAL A 38 8.84 2.78 19.06
CA VAL A 38 8.92 1.36 19.44
C VAL A 38 10.22 0.77 18.86
N PRO A 39 11.09 0.13 19.67
CA PRO A 39 12.31 -0.52 19.17
C PRO A 39 12.00 -1.59 18.11
N ILE A 40 12.79 -1.65 17.04
CA ILE A 40 12.52 -2.56 15.91
C ILE A 40 12.55 -4.03 16.36
N GLU A 41 13.41 -4.37 17.31
CA GLU A 41 13.52 -5.71 17.88
C GLU A 41 12.23 -6.13 18.62
N GLU A 42 11.56 -5.18 19.28
CA GLU A 42 10.30 -5.45 19.99
C GLU A 42 9.09 -5.49 19.05
N ILE A 43 9.12 -4.75 17.92
CA ILE A 43 8.11 -4.86 16.85
C ILE A 43 8.12 -6.26 16.25
N LEU A 44 9.32 -6.81 16.00
CA LEU A 44 9.51 -8.10 15.33
C LEU A 44 9.52 -9.31 16.28
N LYS A 45 9.43 -9.08 17.59
CA LYS A 45 9.59 -10.10 18.63
C LYS A 45 8.56 -11.21 18.58
N ASP A 46 7.30 -10.85 18.37
CA ASP A 46 6.18 -11.77 18.32
C ASP A 46 5.04 -11.19 17.47
N SER A 47 4.11 -12.06 17.06
CA SER A 47 2.99 -11.67 16.20
C SER A 47 2.07 -10.67 16.89
N LYS A 48 1.93 -10.71 18.22
CA LYS A 48 1.05 -9.82 18.98
C LYS A 48 1.56 -8.39 18.92
N ASN A 49 2.85 -8.17 19.15
CA ASN A 49 3.47 -6.85 19.03
C ASN A 49 3.43 -6.38 17.57
N TYR A 50 3.79 -7.26 16.63
CA TYR A 50 3.76 -6.94 15.21
C TYR A 50 2.35 -6.46 14.79
N GLU A 51 1.32 -7.24 15.05
CA GLU A 51 -0.08 -6.92 14.73
C GLU A 51 -0.55 -5.62 15.40
N LEU A 52 -0.19 -5.40 16.66
CA LEU A 52 -0.55 -4.18 17.38
C LEU A 52 0.10 -2.94 16.77
N VAL A 53 1.39 -3.04 16.42
CA VAL A 53 2.19 -1.92 15.89
C VAL A 53 1.82 -1.62 14.43
N THR A 54 1.54 -2.64 13.61
CA THR A 54 1.17 -2.47 12.20
C THR A 54 -0.33 -2.27 11.99
N LYS A 55 -1.12 -2.18 13.05
CA LYS A 55 -2.55 -1.85 12.96
C LYS A 55 -2.72 -0.45 12.38
N GLU A 56 -3.41 -0.35 11.26
CA GLU A 56 -3.75 0.94 10.67
C GLU A 56 -4.64 1.76 11.61
N ILE A 57 -4.18 2.96 11.95
CA ILE A 57 -4.96 3.99 12.63
C ILE A 57 -5.17 5.12 11.62
N PHE A 58 -6.38 5.22 11.09
CA PHE A 58 -6.74 6.22 10.09
C PHE A 58 -6.96 7.61 10.71
N GLY A 59 -5.88 8.19 11.23
CA GLY A 59 -5.87 9.47 11.96
C GLY A 59 -4.44 10.00 12.12
N PRO A 60 -4.26 11.10 12.89
CA PRO A 60 -2.97 11.78 13.02
C PRO A 60 -2.04 11.04 14.01
N PHE A 61 -1.69 9.79 13.69
CA PHE A 61 -0.90 8.91 14.53
C PHE A 61 0.16 8.17 13.69
N GLN A 62 1.37 8.04 14.20
CA GLN A 62 2.41 7.22 13.56
C GLN A 62 3.30 6.51 14.59
N ILE A 63 3.93 5.44 14.13
CA ILE A 63 5.01 4.74 14.84
C ILE A 63 6.35 5.18 14.24
N VAL A 64 7.33 5.42 15.10
CA VAL A 64 8.73 5.62 14.72
C VAL A 64 9.57 4.50 15.31
N THR A 65 10.58 4.07 14.57
CA THR A 65 11.56 3.08 15.01
C THR A 65 12.94 3.47 14.49
N GLU A 66 13.97 2.77 14.94
CA GLU A 66 15.34 2.93 14.46
C GLU A 66 15.92 1.56 14.08
N TYR A 67 16.86 1.56 13.15
CA TYR A 67 17.57 0.36 12.71
C TYR A 67 19.04 0.68 12.49
N LYS A 68 19.89 -0.34 12.61
CA LYS A 68 21.33 -0.28 12.34
C LYS A 68 21.64 -0.67 10.90
N LYS A 69 22.81 -0.28 10.42
CA LYS A 69 23.24 -0.56 9.04
C LYS A 69 23.17 -2.05 8.65
N ASP A 70 23.44 -2.94 9.59
CA ASP A 70 23.43 -4.39 9.44
C ASP A 70 22.03 -5.03 9.56
N GLN A 71 21.00 -4.24 9.88
CA GLN A 71 19.61 -4.69 9.96
C GLN A 71 18.81 -4.46 8.68
N LEU A 72 19.44 -3.97 7.59
CA LEU A 72 18.79 -3.76 6.30
C LEU A 72 19.22 -4.79 5.23
N PRO A 73 18.32 -5.16 4.30
CA PRO A 73 18.73 -5.82 3.06
C PRO A 73 19.56 -4.88 2.19
N LEU A 74 20.40 -5.45 1.31
CA LEU A 74 21.27 -4.69 0.40
C LEU A 74 20.48 -3.75 -0.54
N GLU A 75 19.28 -4.17 -0.98
CA GLU A 75 18.41 -3.39 -1.88
C GLU A 75 16.95 -3.43 -1.43
N VAL A 76 16.37 -2.27 -1.06
CA VAL A 76 15.00 -2.18 -0.54
C VAL A 76 13.94 -2.29 -1.64
N ILE A 77 14.16 -1.69 -2.81
CA ILE A 77 13.17 -1.67 -3.89
C ILE A 77 12.89 -3.10 -4.41
N GLY A 78 13.94 -3.90 -4.63
CA GLY A 78 13.78 -5.29 -5.08
C GLY A 78 13.21 -6.26 -4.04
N ASN A 79 13.17 -5.86 -2.77
CA ASN A 79 12.68 -6.67 -1.63
C ASN A 79 11.42 -6.05 -0.97
N SER A 80 10.65 -5.25 -1.71
CA SER A 80 9.39 -4.65 -1.23
C SER A 80 8.29 -4.71 -2.29
N VAL A 81 7.02 -4.51 -1.88
CA VAL A 81 5.85 -4.82 -2.73
C VAL A 81 4.82 -3.68 -2.86
N ASN A 82 5.00 -2.54 -2.20
CA ASN A 82 4.01 -1.46 -2.25
C ASN A 82 3.83 -0.96 -3.70
N GLY A 83 2.59 -0.98 -4.21
CA GLY A 83 2.30 -0.68 -5.62
C GLY A 83 2.54 0.77 -6.05
N THR A 84 2.70 1.69 -5.09
CA THR A 84 3.11 3.08 -5.37
C THR A 84 4.24 3.48 -4.42
N THR A 85 5.48 3.33 -4.86
CA THR A 85 6.69 3.57 -4.05
C THR A 85 7.48 4.75 -4.61
N HIS A 86 7.74 5.76 -3.79
CA HIS A 86 8.61 6.88 -4.15
C HIS A 86 10.02 6.62 -3.61
N ALA A 87 11.03 6.66 -4.48
CA ALA A 87 12.44 6.47 -4.12
C ALA A 87 13.26 7.74 -4.37
N GLY A 88 14.24 7.99 -3.48
CA GLY A 88 15.14 9.15 -3.52
C GLY A 88 14.98 10.08 -2.32
N LEU A 89 15.87 11.08 -2.20
CA LEU A 89 15.92 12.00 -1.05
C LEU A 89 14.63 12.81 -0.83
N ARG A 90 13.78 12.94 -1.84
CA ARG A 90 12.48 13.61 -1.78
C ARG A 90 11.30 12.62 -1.82
N GLY A 91 11.55 11.35 -1.48
CA GLY A 91 10.53 10.32 -1.38
C GLY A 91 9.43 10.71 -0.38
N ARG A 92 8.19 10.33 -0.68
CA ARG A 92 6.99 10.59 0.14
C ARG A 92 6.00 9.44 -0.01
N THR A 93 4.98 9.39 0.84
CA THR A 93 3.98 8.31 0.83
C THR A 93 2.60 8.75 0.35
N THR A 94 2.32 10.06 0.30
CA THR A 94 1.02 10.63 -0.07
C THR A 94 1.13 11.52 -1.32
N GLY A 95 -0.03 11.89 -1.88
CA GLY A 95 -0.11 12.85 -2.99
C GLY A 95 0.50 12.31 -4.29
N ALA A 96 -0.01 11.16 -4.75
CA ALA A 96 0.23 10.66 -6.10
C ALA A 96 -0.65 11.44 -7.10
N PRO A 97 -0.08 12.30 -7.96
CA PRO A 97 -0.84 12.99 -9.00
C PRO A 97 -1.28 12.04 -10.13
N GLN A 98 -2.20 12.52 -10.97
CA GLN A 98 -2.83 11.76 -12.06
C GLN A 98 -1.86 11.31 -13.18
N ASN A 99 -0.67 11.89 -13.25
CA ASN A 99 0.31 11.58 -14.30
C ASN A 99 1.08 10.28 -14.06
N HIS A 100 0.83 9.56 -12.96
CA HIS A 100 1.35 8.22 -12.74
C HIS A 100 0.36 7.35 -11.97
N TRP A 101 0.65 6.05 -11.91
CA TRP A 101 -0.17 5.07 -11.20
C TRP A 101 -0.29 5.40 -9.70
N PHE A 102 -1.50 5.18 -9.16
CA PHE A 102 -1.74 5.04 -7.74
C PHE A 102 -2.60 3.81 -7.51
N GLY A 103 -2.15 2.91 -6.63
CA GLY A 103 -2.81 1.65 -6.34
C GLY A 103 -1.88 0.65 -5.65
N PRO A 104 -2.43 -0.44 -5.09
CA PRO A 104 -1.66 -1.52 -4.49
C PRO A 104 -1.00 -2.41 -5.55
N ALA A 105 -0.15 -3.33 -5.09
CA ALA A 105 0.38 -4.45 -5.88
C ALA A 105 0.35 -5.72 -5.00
N GLY A 106 0.67 -6.88 -5.58
CA GLY A 106 0.61 -8.17 -4.88
C GLY A 106 -0.80 -8.75 -4.71
N ASP A 107 -1.81 -8.13 -5.30
CA ASP A 107 -3.19 -8.63 -5.35
C ASP A 107 -3.69 -8.58 -6.81
N PRO A 108 -4.14 -9.69 -7.42
CA PRO A 108 -4.69 -9.70 -8.79
C PRO A 108 -5.96 -8.84 -8.93
N ARG A 109 -6.58 -8.43 -7.82
CA ARG A 109 -7.75 -7.54 -7.77
C ARG A 109 -7.36 -6.08 -7.57
N GLY A 110 -6.06 -5.77 -7.45
CA GLY A 110 -5.56 -4.43 -7.18
C GLY A 110 -6.00 -3.43 -8.25
N ALA A 111 -6.71 -2.39 -7.82
CA ALA A 111 -7.17 -1.33 -8.72
C ALA A 111 -6.15 -0.20 -8.82
N GLY A 112 -5.98 0.34 -10.03
CA GLY A 112 -5.31 1.61 -10.26
C GLY A 112 -6.29 2.75 -10.41
N ILE A 113 -5.80 3.99 -10.36
CA ILE A 113 -6.59 5.18 -10.68
C ILE A 113 -5.75 6.23 -11.43
N GLY A 114 -6.41 7.08 -12.23
CA GLY A 114 -5.83 8.27 -12.87
C GLY A 114 -5.28 8.04 -14.28
N THR A 115 -4.36 7.09 -14.45
CA THR A 115 -3.66 6.87 -15.74
C THR A 115 -4.53 6.17 -16.79
N PRO A 116 -4.21 6.29 -18.09
CA PRO A 116 -4.85 5.50 -19.15
C PRO A 116 -4.78 3.99 -18.89
N GLU A 117 -3.66 3.50 -18.37
CA GLU A 117 -3.43 2.09 -18.03
C GLU A 117 -4.36 1.63 -16.92
N ALA A 118 -4.50 2.43 -15.85
CA ALA A 118 -5.43 2.15 -14.77
C ALA A 118 -6.88 2.08 -15.28
N ILE A 119 -7.28 3.00 -16.15
CA ILE A 119 -8.64 2.99 -16.73
C ILE A 119 -8.87 1.73 -17.58
N LYS A 120 -7.94 1.40 -18.50
CA LYS A 120 -8.02 0.17 -19.32
C LYS A 120 -8.08 -1.08 -18.44
N LEU A 121 -7.27 -1.15 -17.40
CA LEU A 121 -7.22 -2.30 -16.49
C LEU A 121 -8.51 -2.47 -15.68
N VAL A 122 -9.01 -1.38 -15.08
CA VAL A 122 -10.13 -1.45 -14.13
C VAL A 122 -11.50 -1.48 -14.83
N TRP A 123 -11.63 -0.78 -15.96
CA TRP A 123 -12.93 -0.53 -16.60
C TRP A 123 -13.07 -1.16 -17.99
N SER A 124 -12.15 -2.02 -18.39
CA SER A 124 -12.29 -2.79 -19.62
C SER A 124 -11.82 -4.22 -19.41
N CYS A 125 -12.04 -5.05 -20.42
CA CYS A 125 -11.47 -6.37 -20.50
C CYS A 125 -11.02 -6.64 -21.93
N HIS A 126 -10.08 -7.56 -22.09
CA HIS A 126 -9.70 -8.03 -23.41
C HIS A 126 -10.84 -8.86 -24.01
N ARG A 127 -11.18 -8.57 -25.27
CA ARG A 127 -12.13 -9.35 -26.09
C ARG A 127 -11.53 -9.50 -27.48
N GLU A 128 -11.05 -10.69 -27.79
CA GLU A 128 -10.54 -11.01 -29.12
C GLU A 128 -11.72 -11.23 -30.08
N ILE A 129 -11.63 -10.67 -31.29
CA ILE A 129 -12.65 -10.82 -32.34
C ILE A 129 -11.94 -11.31 -33.60
N ILE A 130 -12.26 -12.52 -34.03
CA ILE A 130 -11.69 -13.15 -35.21
C ILE A 130 -12.72 -13.04 -36.34
N TYR A 131 -12.37 -12.28 -37.38
CA TYR A 131 -13.17 -12.18 -38.60
C TYR A 131 -12.67 -13.22 -39.60
N ASP A 132 -13.52 -14.19 -39.93
CA ASP A 132 -13.28 -15.18 -40.97
C ASP A 132 -14.46 -15.17 -41.96
N TYR A 133 -14.42 -14.19 -42.88
CA TYR A 133 -15.51 -13.94 -43.83
C TYR A 133 -15.25 -14.53 -45.23
N GLY A 134 -14.14 -15.26 -45.41
CA GLY A 134 -13.77 -15.88 -46.66
C GLY A 134 -13.38 -14.90 -47.78
N PRO A 135 -13.55 -15.28 -49.07
CA PRO A 135 -14.19 -16.51 -49.53
C PRO A 135 -13.33 -17.76 -49.27
N VAL A 136 -13.97 -18.93 -49.31
CA VAL A 136 -13.25 -20.21 -49.30
C VAL A 136 -12.33 -20.26 -50.53
N PRO A 137 -11.04 -20.61 -50.38
CA PRO A 137 -10.14 -20.74 -51.53
C PRO A 137 -10.67 -21.74 -52.56
N GLN A 138 -10.50 -21.44 -53.86
CA GLN A 138 -11.07 -22.24 -54.96
C GLN A 138 -10.63 -23.72 -54.98
N GLY A 139 -9.46 -24.03 -54.41
CA GLY A 139 -8.93 -25.40 -54.29
C GLY A 139 -9.03 -25.98 -52.89
N TRP A 140 -9.87 -25.44 -52.01
CA TRP A 140 -10.09 -26.04 -50.70
C TRP A 140 -10.86 -27.36 -50.85
N GLU A 141 -10.25 -28.45 -50.40
CA GLU A 141 -10.86 -29.76 -50.27
C GLU A 141 -10.83 -30.18 -48.79
N LEU A 142 -11.72 -31.10 -48.42
CA LEU A 142 -11.79 -31.63 -47.05
C LEU A 142 -10.45 -32.30 -46.69
N PRO A 143 -9.70 -31.81 -45.69
CA PRO A 143 -8.45 -32.43 -45.29
C PRO A 143 -8.67 -33.80 -44.63
N ALA A 144 -7.66 -34.67 -44.67
CA ALA A 144 -7.65 -35.91 -43.89
C ALA A 144 -7.79 -35.60 -42.39
N SER A 145 -8.48 -36.47 -41.64
CA SER A 145 -8.66 -36.30 -40.20
C SER A 145 -7.30 -36.17 -39.52
N THR A 146 -7.14 -35.10 -38.75
CA THR A 146 -6.01 -34.87 -37.85
C THR A 146 -6.30 -35.40 -36.46
#